data_AF-A0A3M1Z5T9-F1
#
_entry.id   AF-A0A3M1Z5T9-F1
#
_cell.length_a   1.000
_cell.length_b   1.000
_cell.length_c   1.000
_cell.angle_alpha   90.00
_cell.angle_beta   90.00
_cell.angle_gamma   90.00
#
_symmetry.space_group_name_H-M   'P 1'
#
loop_
_entity.id
_entity.type
_entity.pdbx_description
1 polymer ?
#
loop_
_entity_poly.entity_id
_entity_poly.type
_entity_poly.pdbx_seq_one_letter_code
_entity_poly.pdbx_strand_id
1 'polypeptide(L)'
;MKKHLFMCGAILLLLFRAGTSLSAQETFKNAPDEPHIFLIVPGEIVDLKEYRGSVTKYIWRKHARKNLKIRNIAIGKNTKTDMILVEGFPNRAAAVQFYQSLKTDFPDFLHMRMTQYLLPVAQSNYDQIVRQQSLEGYVEFMRNYYPEVKE
;
A
#
# COMPACT_ATOMS: atom_id res chain seq x y z
N MET A 1 -57.15 60.07 -0.17
CA MET A 1 -57.73 58.91 -0.88
C MET A 1 -56.94 57.66 -0.52
N LYS A 2 -57.61 56.50 -0.59
CA LYS A 2 -57.23 55.19 -0.02
C LYS A 2 -56.01 54.52 -0.70
N LYS A 3 -55.20 53.87 0.15
CA LYS A 3 -54.56 52.52 0.09
C LYS A 3 -53.86 52.04 -1.21
N HIS A 4 -52.65 51.49 -1.04
CA HIS A 4 -52.15 50.13 -1.39
C HIS A 4 -50.60 50.16 -1.32
N LEU A 5 -49.95 49.62 -0.27
CA LEU A 5 -49.51 48.22 -0.07
C LEU A 5 -48.74 47.63 -1.26
N PHE A 6 -47.41 47.45 -1.15
CA PHE A 6 -46.73 46.22 -1.59
C PHE A 6 -45.37 46.04 -0.89
N MET A 7 -45.15 44.80 -0.46
CA MET A 7 -44.00 44.25 0.27
C MET A 7 -42.84 43.90 -0.67
N CYS A 8 -41.59 44.04 -0.20
CA CYS A 8 -40.43 43.19 -0.49
C CYS A 8 -39.33 43.63 0.50
N GLY A 9 -38.77 42.83 1.41
CA GLY A 9 -38.39 41.43 1.27
C GLY A 9 -36.94 41.35 0.84
N ALA A 10 -35.98 41.68 1.72
CA ALA A 10 -34.56 41.40 1.50
C ALA A 10 -33.99 40.70 2.74
N ILE A 11 -33.90 39.38 2.64
CA ILE A 11 -33.28 38.47 3.60
C ILE A 11 -31.77 38.66 3.53
N LEU A 12 -31.17 39.07 4.65
CA LEU A 12 -29.73 39.17 4.84
C LEU A 12 -29.14 37.75 4.95
N LEU A 13 -28.52 37.26 3.88
CA LEU A 13 -27.85 35.95 3.88
C LEU A 13 -26.47 36.07 4.54
N LEU A 14 -26.37 35.59 5.78
CA LEU A 14 -25.11 35.31 6.46
C LEU A 14 -24.39 34.16 5.73
N LEU A 15 -23.35 34.48 4.94
CA LEU A 15 -22.45 33.47 4.39
C LEU A 15 -21.45 33.04 5.46
N PHE A 16 -21.85 32.02 6.24
CA PHE A 16 -20.92 31.21 7.02
C PHE A 16 -20.03 30.45 6.04
N ARG A 17 -18.78 30.91 5.83
CA ARG A 17 -17.76 30.09 5.17
C ARG A 17 -17.32 29.02 6.15
N ALA A 18 -17.94 27.85 6.05
CA ALA A 18 -17.38 26.62 6.62
C ALA A 18 -16.03 26.39 5.93
N GLY A 19 -14.94 26.59 6.66
CA GLY A 19 -13.63 26.10 6.28
C GLY A 19 -13.64 24.59 6.34
N THR A 20 -13.93 23.94 5.20
CA THR A 20 -13.57 22.54 5.04
C THR A 20 -12.06 22.48 4.83
N SER A 21 -11.31 22.12 5.87
CA SER A 21 -10.01 21.51 5.64
C SER A 21 -10.28 20.16 4.98
N LEU A 22 -10.45 20.16 3.66
CA LEU A 22 -10.45 18.98 2.83
C LEU A 22 -9.01 18.47 2.85
N SER A 23 -8.67 17.71 3.88
CA SER A 23 -7.56 16.77 3.80
C SER A 23 -7.91 15.86 2.63
N ALA A 24 -7.40 16.18 1.43
CA ALA A 24 -7.48 15.27 0.30
C ALA A 24 -6.90 13.94 0.81
N GLN A 25 -7.77 12.93 0.97
CA GLN A 25 -7.34 11.58 1.27
C GLN A 25 -6.37 11.24 0.14
N GLU A 26 -5.05 11.23 0.40
CA GLU A 26 -4.07 10.89 -0.63
C GLU A 26 -4.45 9.50 -1.12
N THR A 27 -4.79 9.39 -2.40
CA THR A 27 -5.16 8.13 -3.04
C THR A 27 -3.90 7.47 -3.60
N PHE A 28 -3.86 6.15 -3.53
CA PHE A 28 -2.78 5.39 -4.17
C PHE A 28 -2.71 5.68 -5.67
N LYS A 29 -1.50 5.78 -6.19
CA LYS A 29 -1.20 6.21 -7.56
C LYS A 29 -0.73 5.04 -8.41
N ASN A 30 -1.23 4.97 -9.63
CA ASN A 30 -0.74 4.05 -10.66
C ASN A 30 0.56 4.61 -11.27
N ALA A 31 1.71 4.35 -10.61
CA ALA A 31 3.00 4.90 -11.00
C ALA A 31 3.99 3.79 -11.42
N PRO A 32 3.87 3.21 -12.64
CA PRO A 32 4.63 2.03 -13.04
C PRO A 32 6.14 2.29 -13.18
N ASP A 33 6.53 3.53 -13.47
CA ASP A 33 7.93 3.92 -13.72
C ASP A 33 8.69 4.33 -12.45
N GLU A 34 7.99 4.51 -11.32
CA GLU A 34 8.64 4.77 -10.04
C GLU A 34 9.40 3.54 -9.55
N PRO A 35 10.49 3.70 -8.78
CA PRO A 35 11.06 2.60 -8.02
C PRO A 35 9.99 1.87 -7.22
N HIS A 36 10.03 0.54 -7.25
CA HIS A 36 9.11 -0.29 -6.50
C HIS A 36 9.80 -0.92 -5.31
N ILE A 37 9.02 -1.05 -4.25
CA ILE A 37 9.26 -1.85 -3.08
C ILE A 37 8.37 -3.08 -3.18
N PHE A 38 8.82 -4.20 -2.64
CA PHE A 38 8.00 -5.40 -2.52
C PHE A 38 7.76 -5.71 -1.05
N LEU A 39 6.53 -5.61 -0.61
CA LEU A 39 6.12 -5.93 0.77
C LEU A 39 5.65 -7.38 0.84
N ILE A 40 6.19 -8.10 1.82
CA ILE A 40 5.76 -9.46 2.17
C ILE A 40 5.13 -9.36 3.56
N VAL A 41 3.82 -9.57 3.60
CA VAL A 41 3.05 -9.58 4.85
C VAL A 41 2.93 -11.03 5.32
N PRO A 42 3.52 -11.40 6.47
CA PRO A 42 3.38 -12.73 7.03
C PRO A 42 1.93 -13.02 7.46
N GLY A 43 1.59 -14.29 7.58
CA GLY A 43 0.33 -14.73 8.19
C GLY A 43 0.32 -14.49 9.71
N GLU A 44 -0.86 -14.64 10.33
CA GLU A 44 -1.06 -14.30 11.75
C GLU A 44 -0.25 -15.17 12.72
N ILE A 45 -0.04 -16.44 12.39
CA ILE A 45 0.62 -17.42 13.27
C ILE A 45 1.92 -17.87 12.62
N VAL A 46 2.96 -17.05 12.75
CA VAL A 46 4.32 -17.36 12.28
C VAL A 46 5.38 -16.94 13.30
N ASP A 47 6.47 -17.70 13.37
CA ASP A 47 7.71 -17.19 13.99
C ASP A 47 8.36 -16.19 13.02
N LEU A 48 8.30 -14.90 13.34
CA LEU A 48 8.79 -13.83 12.48
C LEU A 48 10.30 -13.92 12.19
N LYS A 49 11.09 -14.47 13.11
CA LYS A 49 12.54 -14.62 12.95
C LYS A 49 12.83 -15.72 11.94
N GLU A 50 12.20 -16.88 12.08
CA GLU A 50 12.33 -17.98 11.12
C GLU A 50 11.78 -17.61 9.75
N TYR A 51 10.61 -16.97 9.72
CA TYR A 51 9.97 -16.47 8.50
C TYR A 51 10.90 -15.53 7.73
N ARG A 52 11.50 -14.54 8.41
CA ARG A 52 12.52 -13.66 7.82
C ARG A 52 13.74 -14.42 7.33
N GLY A 53 14.20 -15.39 8.10
CA GLY A 53 15.31 -16.26 7.71
C GLY A 53 15.03 -16.96 6.38
N SER A 54 13.82 -17.50 6.22
CA SER A 54 13.37 -18.15 4.98
C SER A 54 13.32 -17.19 3.80
N VAL A 55 12.72 -16.00 3.97
CA VAL A 55 12.69 -14.95 2.93
C VAL A 55 14.11 -14.55 2.50
N THR A 56 15.00 -14.31 3.47
CA THR A 56 16.38 -13.91 3.20
C THR A 56 17.14 -15.00 2.45
N LYS A 57 16.99 -16.26 2.89
CA LYS A 57 17.61 -17.42 2.24
C LYS A 57 17.15 -17.58 0.79
N TYR A 58 15.86 -17.41 0.51
CA TYR A 58 15.34 -17.45 -0.85
C TYR A 58 15.95 -16.36 -1.73
N ILE A 59 15.91 -15.10 -1.28
CA ILE A 59 16.44 -13.95 -2.04
C ILE A 59 17.92 -14.13 -2.33
N TRP A 60 18.72 -14.56 -1.34
CA TRP A 60 20.13 -14.88 -1.57
C TRP A 60 20.32 -15.97 -2.62
N ARG A 61 19.58 -17.08 -2.54
CA ARG A 61 19.77 -18.22 -3.45
C ARG A 61 19.34 -17.92 -4.88
N LYS A 62 18.26 -17.17 -5.07
CA LYS A 62 17.60 -16.98 -6.39
C LYS A 62 17.86 -15.61 -7.00
N HIS A 63 18.26 -14.63 -6.19
CA HIS A 63 18.36 -13.22 -6.60
C HIS A 63 19.63 -12.52 -6.09
N ALA A 64 20.70 -13.24 -5.71
CA ALA A 64 21.95 -12.65 -5.22
C ALA A 64 22.51 -11.52 -6.11
N ARG A 65 22.42 -11.66 -7.44
CA ARG A 65 22.96 -10.68 -8.40
C ARG A 65 22.10 -9.41 -8.53
N LYS A 66 20.91 -9.38 -7.94
CA LYS A 66 19.98 -8.24 -8.01
C LYS A 66 20.24 -7.17 -6.94
N ASN A 67 21.18 -7.40 -6.01
CA ASN A 67 21.53 -6.47 -4.92
C ASN A 67 20.30 -5.96 -4.13
N LEU A 68 19.29 -6.84 -3.94
CA LEU A 68 18.06 -6.49 -3.23
C LEU A 68 18.36 -6.27 -1.74
N LYS A 69 17.78 -5.22 -1.17
CA LYS A 69 17.90 -4.91 0.26
C LYS A 69 16.68 -5.42 0.99
N ILE A 70 16.88 -6.03 2.15
CA ILE A 70 15.80 -6.60 2.97
C ILE A 70 15.75 -5.85 4.30
N ARG A 71 14.58 -5.30 4.64
CA ARG A 71 14.34 -4.61 5.92
C ARG A 71 13.08 -5.17 6.57
N ASN A 72 13.02 -5.05 7.89
CA ASN A 72 11.77 -5.26 8.62
C ASN A 72 11.13 -3.90 8.86
N ILE A 73 9.82 -3.86 8.73
CA ILE A 73 9.02 -2.71 9.12
C ILE A 73 7.79 -3.21 9.87
N ALA A 74 7.24 -2.37 10.72
CA ALA A 74 5.94 -2.58 11.32
C ALA A 74 5.12 -1.31 11.13
N ILE A 75 3.85 -1.46 10.75
CA ILE A 75 2.90 -0.35 10.69
C ILE A 75 1.74 -0.63 11.63
N GLY A 76 1.01 0.41 12.02
CA GLY A 76 -0.20 0.29 12.81
C GLY A 76 -0.06 0.93 14.18
N LYS A 77 -1.08 1.71 14.56
CA LYS A 77 -1.06 2.51 15.80
C LYS A 77 -1.39 1.66 17.04
N ASN A 78 -2.37 0.77 16.94
CA ASN A 78 -2.85 -0.07 18.04
C ASN A 78 -2.46 -1.54 17.85
N THR A 79 -2.71 -2.06 16.66
CA THR A 79 -2.31 -3.41 16.25
C THR A 79 -1.20 -3.29 15.22
N LYS A 80 -0.03 -3.84 15.53
CA LYS A 80 1.10 -3.80 14.60
C LYS A 80 0.97 -4.89 13.55
N THR A 81 1.21 -4.52 12.30
CA THR A 81 1.39 -5.43 11.18
C THR A 81 2.87 -5.46 10.84
N ASP A 82 3.56 -6.54 11.22
CA ASP A 82 4.94 -6.78 10.83
C ASP A 82 5.02 -7.15 9.34
N MET A 83 6.00 -6.59 8.65
CA MET A 83 6.21 -6.85 7.22
C MET A 83 7.69 -6.93 6.92
N ILE A 84 8.01 -7.70 5.89
CA ILE A 84 9.33 -7.69 5.26
C ILE A 84 9.25 -6.81 4.02
N LEU A 85 10.14 -5.85 3.96
CA LEU A 85 10.32 -4.94 2.85
C LEU A 85 11.52 -5.40 2.02
N VAL A 86 11.32 -5.57 0.72
CA VAL A 86 12.36 -5.87 -0.26
C VAL A 86 12.49 -4.68 -1.21
N GLU A 87 13.68 -4.08 -1.23
CA GLU A 87 14.04 -2.86 -1.95
C GLU A 87 14.95 -3.18 -3.15
N GLY A 88 14.94 -2.32 -4.16
CA GLY A 88 15.87 -2.37 -5.30
C GLY A 88 15.22 -2.68 -6.64
N PHE A 89 13.89 -2.62 -6.75
CA PHE A 89 13.21 -2.78 -8.03
C PHE A 89 13.12 -1.41 -8.73
N PRO A 90 13.69 -1.26 -9.95
CA PRO A 90 13.71 0.05 -10.63
C PRO A 90 12.33 0.52 -11.09
N ASN A 91 11.37 -0.39 -11.26
CA ASN A 91 10.02 -0.11 -11.74
C ASN A 91 9.06 -1.27 -11.42
N ARG A 92 7.78 -1.11 -11.79
CA ARG A 92 6.74 -2.14 -11.64
C ARG A 92 7.14 -3.46 -12.25
N ALA A 93 7.62 -3.44 -13.50
CA ALA A 93 7.90 -4.65 -14.25
C ALA A 93 8.91 -5.54 -13.52
N ALA A 94 9.94 -4.93 -12.91
CA ALA A 94 10.92 -5.66 -12.11
C ALA A 94 10.32 -6.27 -10.82
N ALA A 95 9.44 -5.55 -10.12
CA ALA A 95 8.75 -6.05 -8.92
C ALA A 95 7.74 -7.16 -9.26
N VAL A 96 7.00 -7.02 -10.35
CA VAL A 96 6.09 -8.05 -10.87
C VAL A 96 6.87 -9.28 -11.32
N GLN A 97 8.03 -9.13 -11.97
CA GLN A 97 8.87 -10.28 -12.31
C GLN A 97 9.33 -11.04 -11.05
N PHE A 98 9.64 -10.33 -9.96
CA PHE A 98 9.94 -10.96 -8.68
C PHE A 98 8.73 -11.71 -8.12
N TYR A 99 7.53 -11.13 -8.19
CA TYR A 99 6.28 -11.83 -7.87
C TYR A 99 6.12 -13.14 -8.67
N GLN A 100 6.31 -13.10 -9.98
CA GLN A 100 6.20 -14.31 -10.82
C GLN A 100 7.27 -15.35 -10.45
N SER A 101 8.47 -14.92 -10.07
CA SER A 101 9.53 -15.81 -9.57
C SER A 101 9.08 -16.52 -8.29
N LEU A 102 8.44 -15.80 -7.36
CA LEU A 102 7.89 -16.37 -6.13
C LEU A 102 6.77 -17.39 -6.41
N LYS A 103 5.85 -17.09 -7.32
CA LYS A 103 4.78 -18.03 -7.70
C LYS A 103 5.33 -19.28 -8.42
N THR A 104 6.40 -19.12 -9.18
CA THR A 104 7.06 -20.23 -9.91
C THR A 104 7.90 -21.11 -9.00
N ASP A 105 8.76 -20.50 -8.18
CA ASP A 105 9.66 -21.23 -7.27
C ASP A 105 8.92 -21.77 -6.03
N PHE A 106 7.82 -21.14 -5.65
CA PHE A 106 6.98 -21.43 -4.48
C PHE A 106 7.80 -21.76 -3.21
N PRO A 107 8.58 -20.81 -2.68
CA PRO A 107 9.49 -21.08 -1.57
C PRO A 107 8.78 -21.42 -0.26
N ASP A 108 9.53 -21.99 0.69
CA ASP A 108 9.04 -22.47 1.99
C ASP A 108 8.13 -21.46 2.71
N PHE A 109 8.46 -20.16 2.71
CA PHE A 109 7.67 -19.13 3.39
C PHE A 109 6.29 -18.85 2.74
N LEU A 110 5.99 -19.38 1.56
CA LEU A 110 4.66 -19.32 0.94
C LEU A 110 3.78 -20.52 1.29
N HIS A 111 4.33 -21.56 1.91
CA HIS A 111 3.55 -22.75 2.27
C HIS A 111 2.69 -22.50 3.49
N MET A 112 1.69 -23.37 3.70
CA MET A 112 0.89 -23.42 4.94
C MET A 112 0.28 -22.08 5.39
N ARG A 113 0.01 -21.17 4.44
CA ARG A 113 -0.52 -19.82 4.72
C ARG A 113 0.41 -18.97 5.60
N MET A 114 1.72 -19.24 5.58
CA MET A 114 2.71 -18.43 6.29
C MET A 114 2.85 -17.02 5.71
N THR A 115 2.40 -16.79 4.46
CA THR A 115 2.32 -15.48 3.84
C THR A 115 0.85 -15.08 3.66
N GLN A 116 0.49 -13.89 4.13
CA GLN A 116 -0.83 -13.30 3.91
C GLN A 116 -0.88 -12.53 2.59
N TYR A 117 0.09 -11.63 2.35
CA TYR A 117 0.11 -10.79 1.16
C TYR A 117 1.51 -10.66 0.54
N LEU A 118 1.54 -10.54 -0.78
CA LEU A 118 2.72 -10.28 -1.60
C LEU A 118 2.44 -9.05 -2.48
N LEU A 119 2.97 -7.89 -2.10
CA LEU A 119 2.52 -6.60 -2.62
C LEU A 119 3.67 -5.86 -3.30
N PRO A 120 3.70 -5.74 -4.63
CA PRO A 120 4.51 -4.73 -5.29
C PRO A 120 3.91 -3.33 -5.03
N VAL A 121 4.74 -2.38 -4.66
CA VAL A 121 4.35 -1.04 -4.21
C VAL A 121 5.27 0.01 -4.80
N ALA A 122 4.74 0.94 -5.59
CA ALA A 122 5.48 2.13 -6.01
C ALA A 122 5.93 2.95 -4.80
N GLN A 123 7.10 3.59 -4.89
CA GLN A 123 7.69 4.33 -3.76
C GLN A 123 6.71 5.34 -3.14
N SER A 124 5.98 6.11 -3.96
CA SER A 124 5.00 7.08 -3.45
C SER A 124 3.85 6.42 -2.67
N ASN A 125 3.40 5.23 -3.08
CA ASN A 125 2.37 4.48 -2.36
C ASN A 125 2.90 3.85 -1.07
N TYR A 126 4.17 3.45 -1.04
CA TYR A 126 4.82 2.99 0.18
C TYR A 126 4.89 4.11 1.22
N ASP A 127 5.30 5.31 0.81
CA ASP A 127 5.36 6.47 1.69
C ASP A 127 3.97 6.79 2.26
N GLN A 128 2.93 6.63 1.44
CA GLN A 128 1.54 6.76 1.88
C GLN A 128 1.14 5.69 2.92
N ILE A 129 1.45 4.40 2.68
CA ILE A 129 1.19 3.30 3.64
C ILE A 129 1.85 3.60 5.00
N VAL A 130 3.11 4.04 4.97
CA VAL A 130 3.85 4.40 6.19
C VAL A 130 3.24 5.61 6.87
N ARG A 131 2.87 6.65 6.13
CA ARG A 131 2.22 7.86 6.69
C ARG A 131 0.88 7.53 7.33
N GLN A 132 0.07 6.70 6.67
CA GLN A 132 -1.25 6.28 7.13
C GLN A 132 -1.18 5.23 8.25
N GLN A 133 -0.02 4.56 8.40
CA GLN A 133 0.15 3.42 9.30
C GLN A 133 -0.86 2.30 9.01
N SER A 134 -1.21 2.10 7.73
CA SER A 134 -2.24 1.16 7.29
C SER A 134 -2.01 0.65 5.87
N LEU A 135 -2.38 -0.60 5.61
CA LEU A 135 -2.50 -1.20 4.27
C LEU A 135 -3.92 -1.07 3.69
N GLU A 136 -4.83 -0.43 4.43
CA GLU A 136 -6.23 -0.29 4.05
C GLU A 136 -6.37 0.35 2.66
N GLY A 137 -7.22 -0.26 1.82
CA GLY A 137 -7.43 0.15 0.43
C GLY A 137 -6.29 -0.21 -0.53
N TYR A 138 -5.08 -0.54 -0.06
CA TYR A 138 -3.96 -0.83 -0.95
C TYR A 138 -4.13 -2.15 -1.69
N VAL A 139 -4.59 -3.20 -1.01
CA VAL A 139 -4.83 -4.51 -1.62
C VAL A 139 -5.87 -4.40 -2.74
N GLU A 140 -6.93 -3.61 -2.52
CA GLU A 140 -7.96 -3.35 -3.53
C GLU A 140 -7.42 -2.51 -4.69
N PHE A 141 -6.67 -1.45 -4.40
CA PHE A 141 -5.95 -0.69 -5.42
C PHE A 141 -5.05 -1.61 -6.27
N MET A 142 -4.26 -2.48 -5.65
CA MET A 142 -3.37 -3.39 -6.34
C MET A 142 -4.15 -4.31 -7.31
N ARG A 143 -5.26 -4.91 -6.86
CA ARG A 143 -6.10 -5.78 -7.70
C ARG A 143 -6.61 -5.06 -8.96
N ASN A 144 -6.87 -3.76 -8.88
CA ASN A 144 -7.37 -2.97 -10.00
C ASN A 144 -6.27 -2.52 -10.98
N TYR A 145 -5.04 -2.31 -10.50
CA TYR A 145 -3.96 -1.69 -11.30
C TYR A 145 -2.77 -2.61 -11.60
N TYR A 146 -2.72 -3.81 -11.04
CA TYR A 146 -1.67 -4.83 -11.26
C TYR A 146 -2.31 -6.16 -11.69
N PRO A 147 -2.86 -6.25 -12.92
CA PRO A 147 -3.57 -7.45 -13.39
C PRO A 147 -2.69 -8.72 -13.44
N GLU A 148 -1.36 -8.55 -13.42
CA GLU A 148 -0.36 -9.62 -13.39
C GLU A 148 -0.19 -10.23 -11.99
N VAL A 149 -0.65 -9.55 -10.94
CA VAL A 149 -0.51 -9.94 -9.54
C VAL A 149 -1.85 -10.48 -9.07
N LYS A 150 -1.98 -11.81 -8.99
CA LYS A 150 -3.22 -12.51 -8.61
C LYS A 150 -2.97 -13.36 -7.38
N GLU A 151 -3.54 -12.94 -6.25
CA GLU A 151 -3.45 -13.66 -4.97
C GLU A 151 -3.80 -15.14 -5.12
#